data_AF-A0A357AW13-F1
#
_entry.id   AF-A0A357AW13-F1
#
_cell.length_a   1.000
_cell.length_b   1.000
_cell.length_c   1.000
_cell.angle_alpha   90.00
_cell.angle_beta   90.00
_cell.angle_gamma   90.00
#
_symmetry.space_group_name_H-M   'P 1'
#
loop_
_entity.id
_entity.type
_entity.pdbx_description
1 polymer ?
#
loop_
_entity_poly.entity_id
_entity_poly.type
_entity_poly.pdbx_seq_one_letter_code
_entity_poly.pdbx_strand_id
1 'polypeptide(L)' 'CCAGLEGALASVVGGVCPAPVIAVPTSVGYGASFGGLAALLAMLNSCAPGVSVVNIDNGFGAGYLAHRINVTGG' A
#
# COMPACT_ATOMS: atom_id res chain seq x y z
N CYS A 1 -2.08 0.21 4.56
CA CYS A 1 -1.44 -1.04 5.01
C CYS A 1 0.04 -0.98 4.70
N CYS A 2 0.90 -1.56 5.55
CA CYS A 2 2.34 -1.64 5.30
C CYS A 2 2.73 -3.12 5.24
N ALA A 3 3.45 -3.54 4.20
CA ALA A 3 3.94 -4.92 4.07
C ALA A 3 5.19 -5.01 3.19
N GLY A 4 6.09 -5.96 3.50
CA GLY A 4 7.39 -6.10 2.82
C GLY A 4 7.68 -7.47 2.20
N LEU A 5 6.84 -8.48 2.44
CA LEU A 5 6.95 -9.82 1.85
C LEU A 5 5.67 -10.18 1.06
N GLU A 6 4.50 -10.09 1.70
CA GLU A 6 3.21 -10.41 1.08
C GLU A 6 2.45 -9.13 0.69
N GLY A 7 2.59 -8.67 -0.56
CA GLY A 7 1.84 -7.52 -1.08
C GLY A 7 0.32 -7.77 -1.23
N ALA A 8 -0.13 -9.02 -1.08
CA ALA A 8 -1.53 -9.42 -1.15
C ALA A 8 -2.41 -8.75 -0.07
N LEU A 9 -1.82 -8.30 1.04
CA LEU A 9 -2.52 -7.59 2.10
C LEU A 9 -3.26 -6.35 1.58
N ALA A 10 -2.68 -5.64 0.61
CA ALA A 10 -3.34 -4.48 0.01
C ALA A 10 -4.63 -4.86 -0.74
N SER A 11 -4.60 -5.96 -1.50
CA SER A 11 -5.76 -6.48 -2.23
C SER A 11 -6.87 -6.97 -1.29
N VAL A 12 -6.51 -7.72 -0.24
CA VAL A 12 -7.51 -8.23 0.73
C VAL A 12 -8.18 -7.07 1.44
N VAL A 13 -7.38 -6.12 1.96
CA VAL A 13 -7.92 -4.97 2.69
C VAL A 13 -8.76 -4.09 1.76
N GLY A 14 -8.36 -3.88 0.51
CA GLY A 14 -9.17 -3.16 -0.49
C GLY A 14 -10.49 -3.84 -0.83
N GLY A 15 -10.57 -5.17 -0.72
CA GLY A 15 -11.80 -5.93 -0.97
C GLY A 15 -12.81 -5.93 0.18
N VAL A 16 -12.36 -5.68 1.42
CA VAL A 16 -13.23 -5.71 2.63
C VAL A 16 -13.42 -4.35 3.29
N CYS A 17 -12.58 -3.36 2.97
CA CYS A 17 -12.67 -2.02 3.53
C CYS A 17 -13.52 -1.12 2.62
N PRO A 18 -14.57 -0.46 3.14
CA PRO A 18 -15.34 0.52 2.36
C PRO A 18 -14.57 1.84 2.15
N ALA A 19 -13.49 2.08 2.90
CA ALA A 19 -12.66 3.27 2.79
C ALA A 19 -11.47 3.04 1.84
N PRO A 20 -10.94 4.10 1.20
CA PRO A 20 -9.75 3.99 0.36
C PRO A 20 -8.54 3.50 1.17
N VAL A 21 -7.76 2.61 0.55
CA VAL A 21 -6.63 1.92 1.17
C VAL A 21 -5.33 2.46 0.61
N ILE A 22 -4.46 2.97 1.47
CA ILE A 22 -3.13 3.43 1.08
C ILE A 22 -2.11 2.35 1.44
N ALA A 23 -1.45 1.79 0.43
CA ALA A 23 -0.50 0.69 0.56
C ALA A 23 0.94 1.22 0.52
N VAL A 24 1.71 0.90 1.55
CA VAL A 24 3.12 1.29 1.71
C VAL A 24 3.96 0.02 1.64
N PRO A 25 4.65 -0.24 0.53
CA PRO A 25 5.61 -1.33 0.47
C PRO A 25 6.78 -1.00 1.39
N THR A 26 7.28 -1.97 2.16
CA THR A 26 8.45 -1.75 3.03
C THR A 26 9.69 -2.42 2.46
N SER A 27 10.85 -1.81 2.60
CA SER A 27 12.12 -2.41 2.17
C SER A 27 12.52 -3.62 3.01
N VAL A 28 11.93 -3.73 4.21
CA VAL A 28 12.14 -4.83 5.14
C VAL A 28 11.29 -6.03 4.72
N GLY A 29 11.96 -7.11 4.31
CA GLY A 29 11.37 -8.40 3.99
C GLY A 29 12.45 -9.45 3.79
N TYR A 30 12.14 -10.72 4.02
CA TYR A 30 13.13 -11.80 3.95
C TYR A 30 13.43 -12.23 2.50
N GLY A 31 14.71 -12.50 2.20
CA GLY A 31 15.16 -13.26 1.03
C GLY A 31 14.93 -12.61 -0.34
N ALA A 32 13.68 -12.60 -0.80
CA ALA A 32 13.26 -12.18 -2.15
C ALA A 32 12.57 -10.82 -2.19
N SER A 33 12.63 -10.03 -1.11
CA SER A 33 12.02 -8.70 -1.07
C SER A 33 12.71 -7.71 -2.04
N PHE A 34 14.00 -7.93 -2.35
CA PHE A 34 14.83 -7.02 -3.17
C PHE A 34 14.67 -5.55 -2.73
N GLY A 35 14.78 -5.30 -1.42
CA GLY A 35 14.60 -3.96 -0.86
C GLY A 35 13.19 -3.40 -1.01
N GLY A 36 12.16 -4.26 -1.03
CA GLY A 36 10.75 -3.87 -1.14
C GLY A 36 10.20 -3.89 -2.58
N LEU A 37 11.00 -4.22 -3.59
CA LEU A 37 10.55 -4.30 -4.99
C LEU A 37 9.47 -5.37 -5.19
N ALA A 38 9.63 -6.54 -4.53
CA ALA A 38 8.63 -7.59 -4.60
C ALA A 38 7.30 -7.15 -3.99
N ALA A 39 7.34 -6.45 -2.84
CA ALA A 39 6.15 -5.90 -2.21
C ALA A 39 5.50 -4.80 -3.06
N LEU A 40 6.29 -3.91 -3.66
CA LEU A 40 5.81 -2.85 -4.55
C LEU A 40 5.08 -3.44 -5.77
N LEU A 41 5.71 -4.37 -6.48
CA LEU A 41 5.12 -5.03 -7.65
C LEU A 41 3.84 -5.79 -7.28
N ALA A 42 3.85 -6.51 -6.16
CA ALA A 42 2.67 -7.23 -5.68
C ALA A 42 1.50 -6.29 -5.33
N MET A 43 1.77 -5.16 -4.68
CA MET A 43 0.73 -4.17 -4.35
C MET A 43 0.21 -3.42 -5.59
N LEU A 44 1.08 -3.08 -6.54
CA LEU A 44 0.68 -2.44 -7.81
C LEU A 44 -0.16 -3.35 -8.69
N ASN A 45 0.08 -4.67 -8.64
CA ASN A 45 -0.70 -5.65 -9.37
C ASN A 45 -2.05 -5.98 -8.69
N SER A 46 -2.44 -5.22 -7.67
CA SER A 46 -3.76 -5.37 -7.04
C SER A 46 -4.87 -4.93 -7.98
N CYS A 47 -5.89 -5.77 -8.15
CA CYS A 47 -7.13 -5.41 -8.85
C CYS A 47 -8.20 -4.86 -7.89
N ALA A 48 -7.88 -4.70 -6.60
CA ALA A 48 -8.86 -4.22 -5.64
C ALA A 48 -9.11 -2.72 -5.84
N PRO A 49 -10.38 -2.29 -6.05
CA PRO A 49 -10.69 -0.88 -6.22
C PRO A 49 -10.37 -0.10 -4.94
N GLY A 50 -10.00 1.17 -5.09
CA GLY A 50 -9.73 2.06 -3.95
C GLY A 50 -8.37 1.84 -3.27
N VAL A 51 -7.48 1.01 -3.83
CA VAL A 51 -6.10 0.87 -3.38
C VAL A 51 -5.20 1.90 -4.08
N SER A 52 -4.42 2.67 -3.31
CA SER A 52 -3.35 3.56 -3.80
C SER A 52 -2.02 3.12 -3.22
N VAL A 53 -1.03 2.88 -4.06
CA VAL A 53 0.31 2.44 -3.66
C VAL A 53 1.26 3.64 -3.63
N VAL A 54 2.05 3.78 -2.57
CA VAL A 54 3.12 4.79 -2.46
C VAL A 54 4.50 4.17 -2.64
N ASN A 55 5.53 5.02 -2.69
CA ASN A 55 6.93 4.56 -2.76
C ASN A 55 7.30 3.67 -1.56
N ILE A 56 8.35 2.86 -1.75
CA ILE A 56 8.91 1.99 -0.71
C ILE A 56 9.30 2.84 0.51
N ASP A 57 8.90 2.38 1.69
CA ASP A 57 9.07 3.02 3.00
C ASP A 57 8.49 4.44 3.13
N ASN A 58 7.70 4.90 2.15
CA ASN A 58 7.17 6.26 2.15
C ASN A 58 5.91 6.40 3.02
N GLY A 59 6.04 6.13 4.31
CA GLY A 59 4.97 6.29 5.29
C GLY A 59 4.51 7.75 5.44
N PHE A 60 5.41 8.72 5.23
CA PHE A 60 5.05 10.13 5.22
C PHE A 60 4.10 10.47 4.07
N GLY A 61 4.44 10.07 2.85
CA GLY A 61 3.60 10.28 1.67
C GLY A 61 2.24 9.59 1.81
N ALA A 62 2.20 8.43 2.45
CA ALA A 62 0.95 7.75 2.77
C ALA A 62 0.06 8.55 3.73
N GLY A 63 0.63 9.09 4.81
CA GLY A 63 -0.10 9.93 5.77
C GLY A 63 -0.58 11.24 5.14
N TYR A 64 0.25 11.87 4.33
CA TYR A 64 -0.13 13.08 3.58
C TYR A 64 -1.27 12.79 2.60
N LEU A 65 -1.19 11.70 1.84
CA LEU A 65 -2.26 11.27 0.93
C LEU A 65 -3.55 10.97 1.68
N ALA A 66 -3.48 10.26 2.82
CA ALA A 66 -4.64 10.01 3.69
C ALA A 66 -5.30 11.31 4.13
N HIS A 67 -4.51 12.28 4.59
CA HIS A 67 -5.03 13.57 4.99
C HIS A 67 -5.70 14.28 3.83
N ARG A 68 -5.07 14.31 2.64
CA ARG A 68 -5.66 14.92 1.44
C ARG A 68 -6.99 14.29 1.09
N ILE A 69 -7.06 12.95 1.05
CA ILE A 69 -8.30 12.21 0.78
C ILE A 69 -9.38 12.60 1.79
N ASN A 70 -9.02 12.62 3.08
CA ASN A 70 -9.95 12.94 4.16
C ASN A 70 -10.50 14.37 4.09
N VAL A 71 -9.71 15.35 3.63
CA VAL A 71 -10.17 16.74 3.50
C VAL A 71 -10.81 17.06 2.15
N THR A 72 -10.59 16.24 1.11
CA THR A 72 -11.26 16.41 -0.19
C THR A 72 -12.59 15.66 -0.31
N GLY A 73 -12.81 14.65 0.53
CA GLY A 73 -14.02 13.82 0.52
C GLY A 73 -15.09 14.22 1.54
N GLY A 74 -14.97 15.41 2.14
CA GLY A 74 -15.95 16.00 3.06
C GLY A 74 -16.96 16.89 2.35
#